data_AF-Q9ZGR0-F1
#
_entry.id   AF-Q9ZGR0-F1
#
_cell.length_a   1.000
_cell.length_b   1.000
_cell.length_c   1.000
_cell.angle_alpha   90.00
_cell.angle_beta   90.00
_cell.angle_gamma   90.00
#
_symmetry.space_group_name_H-M   'P 1'
#
loop_
_entity.id
_entity.type
_entity.pdbx_description
1 polymer ?
#
loop_
_entity_poly.entity_id
_entity_poly.type
_entity_poly.pdbx_seq_one_letter_code
_entity_poly.pdbx_strand_id
1 'polypeptide(L)'
;MEIDSLIRFCTQAMLLCLSVSLPPVIVAALVGLGVSFVQAITSLQDQTLPQVLKLIAVTITIMVAAPTGCAAILHFANQMMQLAVPQ
;
A
#
# COMPACT_ATOMS: atom_id res chain seq x y z
N MET A 1 17.44 2.89 26.57
CA MET A 1 16.26 2.99 25.69
C MET A 1 15.06 3.33 26.55
N GLU A 2 14.61 4.58 26.56
CA GLU A 2 13.34 4.96 27.21
C GLU A 2 12.17 4.32 26.44
N ILE A 3 11.22 3.73 27.17
CA ILE A 3 10.05 3.03 26.60
C ILE A 3 9.23 3.98 25.70
N ASP A 4 9.18 5.27 26.03
CA ASP A 4 8.55 6.33 25.24
C ASP A 4 9.17 6.51 23.85
N SER A 5 10.47 6.23 23.70
CA SER A 5 11.14 6.29 22.39
C SER A 5 10.72 5.12 21.52
N LEU A 6 10.67 3.91 22.09
CA LEU A 6 10.19 2.71 21.40
C LEU A 6 8.74 2.87 20.92
N ILE A 7 7.86 3.40 21.77
CA ILE A 7 6.46 3.66 21.40
C ILE A 7 6.38 4.65 20.23
N ARG A 8 7.14 5.75 20.27
CA ARG A 8 7.18 6.73 19.17
C ARG A 8 7.62 6.11 17.84
N PHE A 9 8.69 5.31 17.84
CA PHE A 9 9.14 4.63 16.62
C PHE A 9 8.11 3.63 16.09
N CYS A 10 7.43 2.91 16.98
CA CYS A 10 6.38 1.98 16.59
C CYS A 10 5.20 2.72 15.94
N THR A 11 4.75 3.83 16.52
CA THR A 11 3.71 4.69 15.92
C THR A 11 4.15 5.22 14.55
N GLN A 12 5.39 5.68 14.43
CA GLN A 12 5.91 6.21 13.17
C GLN A 12 5.99 5.11 12.09
N ALA A 13 6.39 3.89 12.45
CA ALA A 13 6.38 2.73 11.57
C ALA A 13 4.95 2.36 11.11
N MET A 14 3.97 2.37 12.03
CA MET A 14 2.58 2.09 11.70
C MET A 14 1.99 3.16 10.76
N LEU A 15 2.29 4.44 11.02
CA LEU A 15 1.87 5.55 10.15
C LEU A 15 2.52 5.47 8.77
N LEU A 16 3.78 5.03 8.70
CA LEU A 16 4.47 4.78 7.42
C LEU A 16 3.78 3.66 6.65
N CYS A 17 3.52 2.51 7.28
CA CYS A 17 2.77 1.41 6.68
C CYS A 17 1.39 1.86 6.19
N LEU A 18 0.69 2.67 6.98
CA LEU A 18 -0.60 3.25 6.60
C LEU A 18 -0.43 4.14 5.36
N SER A 19 0.51 5.09 5.39
CA SER A 19 0.72 6.04 4.29
C SER A 19 1.15 5.37 2.98
N VAL A 20 1.96 4.30 3.07
CA VAL A 20 2.42 3.52 1.90
C VAL A 20 1.30 2.64 1.32
N SER A 21 0.44 2.07 2.17
CA SER A 21 -0.67 1.20 1.73
C SER A 21 -1.91 1.96 1.29
N LEU A 22 -2.12 3.19 1.75
CA LEU A 22 -3.30 4.01 1.46
C LEU A 22 -3.52 4.27 -0.05
N PRO A 23 -2.54 4.75 -0.84
CA PRO A 23 -2.72 4.92 -2.28
C PRO A 23 -3.11 3.63 -3.03
N PRO A 24 -2.41 2.49 -2.87
CA PRO A 24 -2.81 1.26 -3.54
C PRO A 24 -4.16 0.73 -3.08
N VAL A 25 -4.52 0.90 -1.80
CA VAL A 25 -5.85 0.50 -1.28
C VAL A 25 -6.97 1.33 -1.91
N ILE A 26 -6.82 2.65 -2.03
CA ILE A 26 -7.83 3.52 -2.65
C ILE A 26 -8.07 3.12 -4.11
N VAL A 27 -7.00 2.94 -4.88
CA VAL A 27 -7.14 2.59 -6.30
C VAL A 27 -7.70 1.17 -6.45
N ALA A 28 -7.27 0.21 -5.62
CA ALA A 28 -7.83 -1.14 -5.62
C ALA A 28 -9.35 -1.13 -5.30
N ALA A 29 -9.78 -0.28 -4.37
CA ALA A 29 -11.20 -0.11 -4.04
C ALA A 29 -11.97 0.51 -5.21
N LEU A 30 -11.49 1.61 -5.80
CA LEU A 30 -12.15 2.28 -6.92
C LEU A 30 -12.28 1.36 -8.15
N VAL A 31 -11.21 0.66 -8.50
CA VAL A 31 -11.23 -0.25 -9.66
C VAL A 31 -12.09 -1.49 -9.36
N GLY A 32 -11.97 -2.06 -8.15
CA GLY A 32 -12.81 -3.19 -7.74
C GLY A 32 -14.31 -2.85 -7.79
N LEU A 33 -14.67 -1.66 -7.32
CA LEU A 33 -16.04 -1.16 -7.37
C LEU A 33 -16.50 -0.96 -8.83
N GLY A 34 -15.70 -0.30 -9.67
CA GLY A 34 -16.03 -0.09 -11.08
C GLY A 34 -16.24 -1.40 -11.85
N VAL A 35 -15.34 -2.37 -11.66
CA VAL A 35 -15.46 -3.70 -12.29
C VAL A 35 -16.72 -4.43 -11.80
N SER A 36 -17.01 -4.39 -10.49
CA SER A 36 -18.23 -5.03 -9.94
C SER A 36 -19.52 -4.42 -10.49
N PHE A 37 -19.52 -3.12 -10.78
CA PHE A 37 -20.67 -2.43 -11.35
C PHE A 37 -20.92 -2.85 -12.80
N VAL A 38 -19.85 -2.95 -13.61
CA VAL A 38 -19.93 -3.43 -15.00
C VAL A 38 -20.39 -4.88 -15.05
N GLN A 39 -19.92 -5.73 -14.13
CA GLN A 39 -20.41 -7.11 -14.00
C GLN A 39 -21.91 -7.16 -13.68
N ALA A 40 -22.38 -6.30 -12.76
CA ALA A 40 -23.79 -6.26 -12.36
C ALA A 40 -24.72 -5.82 -13.51
N ILE A 41 -24.33 -4.79 -14.28
CA ILE A 41 -25.14 -4.28 -15.40
C ILE A 41 -25.21 -5.29 -16.55
N THR A 42 -24.09 -5.93 -16.88
CA THR A 42 -24.01 -6.80 -18.06
C THR A 42 -24.54 -8.21 -17.79
N SER A 43 -24.89 -8.54 -16.54
CA SER A 43 -25.34 -9.89 -16.12
C SER A 43 -24.36 -11.02 -16.49
N LEU A 44 -23.10 -10.68 -16.76
CA LEU A 44 -22.03 -11.65 -17.05
C LEU A 44 -21.49 -12.18 -15.72
N GLN A 45 -21.97 -13.35 -15.31
CA GLN A 45 -21.50 -14.08 -14.12
C GLN A 45 -20.19 -14.86 -14.38
N ASP A 46 -19.45 -14.50 -15.42
CA ASP A 46 -18.15 -15.11 -15.71
C ASP A 46 -17.11 -14.54 -14.76
N GLN A 47 -16.66 -15.35 -13.79
CA GLN A 47 -15.78 -14.90 -12.70
C GLN A 47 -14.33 -14.67 -13.16
N THR A 48 -13.97 -15.13 -14.36
CA THR A 48 -12.61 -15.12 -14.92
C THR A 48 -12.18 -13.74 -15.44
N LEU A 49 -12.99 -13.11 -16.29
CA LEU A 49 -12.78 -11.79 -16.89
C LEU A 49 -12.58 -10.65 -15.84
N PRO A 50 -13.42 -10.53 -14.80
CA PRO A 50 -13.31 -9.53 -13.75
C PRO A 50 -12.09 -9.74 -12.85
N GLN A 51 -11.74 -11.00 -12.57
CA GLN A 51 -10.56 -11.36 -11.78
C GLN A 51 -9.27 -10.89 -12.48
N VAL A 52 -9.16 -11.11 -13.79
CA VAL A 52 -8.02 -10.68 -14.60
C VAL A 52 -7.94 -9.16 -14.68
N LEU A 53 -9.06 -8.48 -14.95
CA LEU A 53 -9.13 -7.01 -14.98
C LEU A 53 -8.70 -6.39 -13.64
N LYS A 54 -9.21 -6.92 -12.53
CA LYS A 54 -8.85 -6.48 -11.18
C LYS A 54 -7.36 -6.70 -10.89
N LEU A 55 -6.80 -7.84 -11.29
CA LEU A 55 -5.38 -8.14 -11.11
C LEU A 55 -4.50 -7.11 -11.84
N ILE A 56 -4.75 -6.89 -13.13
CA ILE A 56 -3.97 -5.95 -13.96
C ILE A 56 -4.02 -4.54 -13.37
N ALA A 57 -5.20 -4.08 -12.97
CA ALA A 57 -5.36 -2.76 -12.38
C ALA A 57 -4.59 -2.60 -11.06
N VAL A 58 -4.66 -3.59 -10.17
CA VAL A 58 -3.91 -3.57 -8.91
C VAL A 58 -2.40 -3.63 -9.18
N THR A 59 -1.94 -4.43 -10.14
CA THR A 59 -0.52 -4.50 -10.51
C THR A 59 -0.01 -3.15 -11.02
N ILE A 60 -0.72 -2.49 -11.93
CA ILE A 60 -0.34 -1.15 -12.44
C ILE A 60 -0.29 -0.14 -11.28
N THR A 61 -1.29 -0.19 -10.40
CA THR A 61 -1.34 0.67 -9.21
C THR A 61 -0.12 0.48 -8.33
N ILE A 62 0.26 -0.77 -8.04
CA ILE A 62 1.44 -1.08 -7.23
C ILE A 62 2.70 -0.58 -7.94
N MET A 63 2.83 -0.75 -9.26
CA MET A 63 3.99 -0.22 -10.00
C MET A 63 4.13 1.30 -9.87
N VAL A 64 3.01 2.04 -9.87
CA VAL A 64 3.02 3.51 -9.70
C VAL A 64 3.28 3.91 -8.25
N ALA A 65 2.74 3.18 -7.27
CA ALA A 65 2.91 3.46 -5.84
C ALA A 65 4.24 2.95 -5.25
N ALA A 66 4.90 1.99 -5.92
CA ALA A 66 6.15 1.38 -5.52
C ALA A 66 7.29 2.40 -5.27
N PRO A 67 7.61 3.36 -6.17
CA PRO A 67 8.71 4.28 -5.95
C PRO A 67 8.53 5.14 -4.69
N THR A 68 7.32 5.67 -4.47
CA THR A 68 7.02 6.48 -3.27
C THR A 68 7.04 5.65 -2.00
N GLY A 69 6.52 4.42 -2.04
CA GLY A 69 6.53 3.51 -0.90
C GLY A 69 7.94 3.08 -0.51
N CYS A 70 8.75 2.71 -1.50
CA CYS A 70 10.13 2.27 -1.29
C CYS A 70 11.01 3.41 -0.75
N ALA A 71 10.86 4.63 -1.28
CA ALA A 71 11.56 5.80 -0.77
C ALA A 71 11.21 6.08 0.71
N ALA A 72 9.93 6.01 1.07
CA ALA A 72 9.47 6.25 2.44
C ALA A 72 10.02 5.19 3.43
N ILE A 73 10.05 3.92 3.02
CA ILE A 73 10.65 2.82 3.78
C ILE A 73 12.16 3.02 3.94
N LEU A 74 12.88 3.41 2.87
CA LEU A 74 14.32 3.66 2.92
C LEU A 74 14.66 4.82 3.86
N HIS A 75 13.86 5.89 3.87
CA HIS A 75 14.05 7.02 4.79
C HIS A 75 13.91 6.59 6.25
N PHE A 76 12.90 5.79 6.56
CA PHE A 76 12.70 5.26 7.91
C PHE A 76 13.83 4.28 8.32
N ALA A 77 14.27 3.42 7.40
CA ALA A 77 15.39 2.53 7.63
C ALA A 77 16.70 3.29 7.92
N ASN A 78 16.96 4.37 7.19
CA ASN A 78 18.11 5.24 7.44
C ASN A 78 18.03 5.93 8.80
N GLN A 79 16.84 6.40 9.21
CA GLN A 79 16.64 7.00 10.54
C GLN A 79 16.94 5.99 11.65
N MET A 80 16.48 4.74 11.51
CA MET A 80 16.80 3.67 12.46
C MET A 80 18.28 3.30 12.46
N MET A 81 18.92 3.23 11.29
CA MET A 81 20.33 2.87 11.17
C MET A 81 21.24 3.92 11.82
N GLN A 82 20.93 5.21 11.68
CA GLN A 82 21.68 6.30 12.33
C GLN A 82 21.57 6.28 13.86
N LEU A 83 20.45 5.76 14.40
CA LEU A 83 20.26 5.58 15.84
C LEU A 83 20.94 4.31 16.37
N ALA A 84 21.07 3.29 15.52
CA ALA A 84 21.66 2.01 15.87
C ALA A 84 23.19 1.98 15.74
N VAL A 85 23.77 2.81 14.88
CA VAL A 85 25.23 2.96 14.76
C VAL A 85 25.72 3.91 15.87
N PRO A 86 26.43 3.41 16.89
CA PRO A 86 27.08 4.30 17.85
C PRO A 86 28.17 5.10 17.12
N GLN A 87 28.18 6.42 17.33
CA GLN A 87 29.36 7.26 17.04
C GLN A 87 30.50 6.85 17.97
#